data_AF-A0A955FHL7-F1
#
_entry.id   AF-A0A955FHL7-F1
#
_cell.length_a   1.000
_cell.length_b   1.000
_cell.length_c   1.000
_cell.angle_alpha   90.00
_cell.angle_beta   90.00
_cell.angle_gamma   90.00
#
_symmetry.space_group_name_H-M   'P 1'
#
loop_
_entity.id
_entity.type
_entity.pdbx_description
1 polymer ?
#
loop_
_entity_poly.entity_id
_entity_poly.type
_entity_poly.pdbx_seq_one_letter_code
_entity_poly.pdbx_strand_id
1 'polypeptide(L)'
;MNRQINKQAGFTILELLIATAIFSVILLVATSGIIYLGKIFYKGVTLSKTQEKARTISEELSKSLQFSGSRPEFNNGSVKILCMGDTRYYYTIGTKVDDPAATLNSPGQIGLVAIRLGTYEYNPDGTLKGINASSCSLCPITLQSCQLEKRQLLSKNMRLTEFSLGQVGDPNNNLWNIKVGIAYGDGDLFVDNSGTAMSDIIFKDPAKATEARCTSNQSGGSFCAVSKLDTTLKRRIK
;
A
#
# COMPACT_ATOMS: atom_id res chain seq x y z
N MET A 1 15.74 74.66 43.03
CA MET A 1 15.15 73.83 41.96
C MET A 1 16.13 72.70 41.67
N ASN A 2 16.07 71.61 42.44
CA ASN A 2 17.03 70.51 42.39
C ASN A 2 16.60 69.50 41.32
N ARG A 3 17.31 69.47 40.21
CA ARG A 3 17.10 68.54 39.10
C ARG A 3 17.90 67.27 39.40
N GLN A 4 17.25 66.21 39.86
CA GLN A 4 17.89 64.91 40.00
C GLN A 4 18.28 64.37 38.62
N ILE A 5 19.58 64.29 38.38
CA ILE A 5 20.14 63.64 37.19
C ILE A 5 20.07 62.14 37.46
N ASN A 6 19.07 61.49 36.89
CA ASN A 6 18.97 60.03 36.92
C ASN A 6 20.18 59.45 36.18
N LYS A 7 21.03 58.71 36.91
CA LYS A 7 22.13 57.95 36.31
C LYS A 7 21.52 56.87 35.41
N GLN A 8 21.52 57.10 34.10
CA GLN A 8 21.20 56.08 33.12
C GLN A 8 22.40 55.13 33.05
N ALA A 9 22.28 53.96 33.68
CA ALA A 9 23.21 52.86 33.46
C ALA A 9 22.99 52.38 32.02
N GLY A 10 23.94 52.67 31.13
CA GLY A 10 23.90 52.17 29.76
C GLY A 10 23.94 50.64 29.78
N PHE A 11 23.01 50.02 29.04
CA PHE A 11 23.00 48.57 28.81
C PHE A 11 24.37 48.14 28.28
N THR A 12 24.98 47.16 28.93
CA THR A 12 26.32 46.73 28.53
C THR A 12 26.22 45.87 27.27
N ILE A 13 27.16 46.04 26.33
CA ILE A 13 27.27 45.19 25.12
C ILE A 13 27.31 43.69 25.50
N LEU A 14 27.84 43.38 26.68
CA LEU A 14 27.92 42.04 27.22
C LEU A 14 26.55 41.44 27.56
N GLU A 15 25.61 42.20 28.13
CA GLU A 15 24.23 41.74 28.35
C GLU A 15 23.52 41.45 27.03
N LEU A 16 23.73 42.29 26.00
CA LEU A 16 23.16 42.07 24.68
C LEU A 16 23.71 40.79 24.02
N LEU A 17 25.02 40.52 24.17
CA LEU A 17 25.65 39.30 23.64
C LEU A 17 25.17 38.03 24.37
N ILE A 18 24.95 38.10 25.68
CA ILE A 18 24.41 36.97 26.44
C ILE A 18 22.94 36.75 26.06
N ALA A 19 22.15 37.81 25.92
CA ALA A 19 20.75 37.72 25.51
C ALA A 19 20.60 37.08 24.13
N THR A 20 21.43 37.47 23.15
CA THR A 20 21.41 36.85 21.81
C THR A 20 21.85 35.40 21.86
N ALA A 21 22.86 35.04 22.67
CA ALA A 21 23.29 33.65 22.83
C ALA A 21 22.18 32.76 23.39
N ILE A 22 21.49 33.18 24.46
CA ILE A 22 20.38 32.44 25.05
C ILE A 22 19.23 32.32 24.04
N PHE A 23 18.90 33.42 23.36
CA PHE A 23 17.87 33.43 22.34
C PHE A 23 18.17 32.45 21.19
N SER A 24 19.43 32.39 20.72
CA SER A 24 19.85 31.42 19.71
C SER A 24 19.71 29.98 20.18
N VAL A 25 20.04 29.67 21.44
CA VAL A 25 19.84 28.32 22.01
C VAL A 25 18.35 27.95 22.03
N ILE A 26 17.47 28.87 22.44
CA ILE A 26 16.02 28.64 22.46
C ILE A 26 15.50 28.35 21.04
N LEU A 27 15.92 29.13 20.05
CA LEU A 27 15.53 28.90 18.65
C LEU A 27 16.02 27.54 18.12
N LEU A 28 17.23 27.12 18.49
CA LEU A 28 17.78 25.82 18.12
C LEU A 28 16.95 24.66 18.72
N VAL A 29 16.60 24.77 20.01
CA VAL A 29 15.76 23.78 20.69
C VAL A 29 14.36 23.73 20.06
N ALA A 30 13.74 24.88 19.79
CA ALA A 30 12.42 24.96 19.16
C ALA A 30 12.43 24.34 17.76
N THR A 31 13.43 24.65 16.94
CA THR A 31 13.57 24.10 15.58
C THR A 31 13.76 22.58 15.62
N SER A 32 14.58 22.08 16.55
CA SER A 32 14.79 20.64 16.75
C SER A 32 13.48 19.93 17.14
N GLY A 33 12.68 20.56 18.00
CA GLY A 33 11.35 20.06 18.38
C GLY A 33 10.40 19.95 17.19
N ILE A 34 10.35 20.98 16.34
CA ILE A 34 9.48 21.00 15.15
C ILE A 34 9.89 19.91 14.14
N ILE A 35 11.19 19.73 13.88
CA ILE A 35 11.70 18.68 12.98
C ILE A 35 11.30 17.29 13.49
N TYR A 36 11.43 17.07 14.81
CA TYR A 36 11.05 15.81 15.43
C TYR A 36 9.54 15.51 15.29
N LEU A 37 8.69 16.50 15.56
CA LEU A 37 7.24 16.39 15.38
C LEU A 37 6.88 16.11 13.90
N GLY A 38 7.56 16.77 12.97
CA GLY A 38 7.38 16.52 11.53
C GLY A 38 7.63 15.06 11.16
N LYS A 39 8.73 14.46 11.65
CA LYS A 39 9.05 13.04 11.38
C LYS A 39 7.99 12.09 11.92
N ILE A 40 7.48 12.34 13.13
CA ILE A 40 6.38 11.54 13.72
C ILE A 40 5.11 11.67 12.90
N PHE A 41 4.75 12.89 12.50
CA PHE A 41 3.56 13.14 11.68
C PHE A 41 3.63 12.41 10.33
N TYR A 42 4.74 12.53 9.61
CA TYR A 42 4.93 11.83 8.33
C TYR A 42 4.84 10.30 8.47
N LYS A 43 5.44 9.74 9.52
CA LYS A 43 5.35 8.31 9.82
C LYS A 43 3.91 7.90 10.10
N GLY A 44 3.19 8.68 10.92
CA GLY A 44 1.79 8.43 11.25
C GLY A 44 0.89 8.44 10.01
N VAL A 45 1.00 9.47 9.17
CA VAL A 45 0.21 9.58 7.92
C VAL A 45 0.49 8.41 6.97
N THR A 46 1.77 8.06 6.80
CA THR A 46 2.18 6.96 5.91
C THR A 46 1.67 5.60 6.40
N LEU A 47 1.75 5.36 7.71
CA LEU A 47 1.22 4.17 8.35
C LEU A 47 -0.30 4.07 8.18
N SER A 48 -1.03 5.15 8.48
CA SER A 48 -2.49 5.18 8.34
C SER A 48 -2.93 4.93 6.90
N LYS A 49 -2.28 5.56 5.91
CA LYS A 49 -2.58 5.32 4.49
C LYS A 49 -2.32 3.86 4.07
N THR A 50 -1.22 3.27 4.55
CA THR A 50 -0.86 1.88 4.21
C THR A 50 -1.85 0.89 4.83
N GLN A 51 -2.26 1.13 6.08
CA GLN A 51 -3.28 0.33 6.76
C GLN A 51 -4.64 0.45 6.09
N GLU A 52 -5.07 1.66 5.74
CA GLU A 52 -6.34 1.91 5.06
C GLU A 52 -6.41 1.20 3.71
N LYS A 53 -5.31 1.21 2.95
CA LYS A 53 -5.23 0.47 1.68
C LYS A 53 -5.30 -1.04 1.87
N ALA A 54 -4.63 -1.59 2.88
CA ALA A 54 -4.72 -3.03 3.19
C ALA A 54 -6.15 -3.43 3.57
N ARG A 55 -6.83 -2.60 4.38
CA ARG A 55 -8.22 -2.78 4.76
C ARG A 55 -9.15 -2.73 3.54
N THR A 56 -9.03 -1.68 2.71
CA THR A 56 -9.83 -1.50 1.49
C THR A 56 -9.70 -2.74 0.57
N ILE A 57 -8.48 -3.23 0.35
CA ILE A 57 -8.23 -4.42 -0.47
C ILE A 57 -8.89 -5.66 0.15
N SER A 58 -8.71 -5.88 1.45
CA SER A 58 -9.32 -7.05 2.11
C SER A 58 -10.85 -7.00 2.09
N GLU A 59 -11.46 -5.82 2.28
CA GLU A 59 -12.91 -5.63 2.20
C GLU A 59 -13.43 -5.89 0.77
N GLU A 60 -12.71 -5.42 -0.25
CA GLU A 60 -13.05 -5.68 -1.66
C GLU A 60 -12.96 -7.17 -2.02
N LEU A 61 -11.88 -7.84 -1.63
CA LEU A 61 -11.74 -9.30 -1.84
C LEU A 61 -12.83 -10.06 -1.08
N SER A 62 -13.12 -9.65 0.16
CA SER A 62 -14.18 -10.25 0.97
C SER A 62 -15.54 -10.11 0.31
N LYS A 63 -15.84 -8.93 -0.25
CA LYS A 63 -17.08 -8.68 -0.99
C LYS A 63 -17.14 -9.55 -2.24
N SER A 64 -16.09 -9.55 -3.05
CA SER A 64 -16.01 -10.35 -4.28
C SER A 64 -16.21 -11.84 -3.96
N LEU A 65 -15.53 -12.36 -2.93
CA LEU A 65 -15.63 -13.76 -2.53
C LEU A 65 -17.00 -14.14 -1.95
N GLN A 66 -17.64 -13.26 -1.15
CA GLN A 66 -18.95 -13.53 -0.57
C GLN A 66 -20.06 -13.64 -1.61
N PHE A 67 -19.95 -12.88 -2.71
CA PHE A 67 -20.95 -12.78 -3.76
C PHE A 67 -20.58 -13.55 -5.04
N SER A 68 -19.36 -14.06 -5.15
CA SER A 68 -18.97 -14.94 -6.26
C SER A 68 -19.66 -16.29 -6.14
N GLY A 69 -20.42 -16.70 -7.16
CA GLY A 69 -20.94 -18.06 -7.28
C GLY A 69 -19.87 -19.10 -7.67
N SER A 70 -18.75 -18.65 -8.23
CA SER A 70 -17.64 -19.52 -8.61
C SER A 70 -16.62 -19.70 -7.49
N ARG A 71 -15.87 -20.80 -7.52
CA ARG A 71 -14.69 -20.98 -6.66
C ARG A 71 -13.55 -20.09 -7.18
N PRO A 72 -12.75 -19.49 -6.30
CA PRO A 72 -11.56 -18.76 -6.70
C PRO A 72 -10.59 -19.66 -7.47
N GLU A 73 -10.13 -19.19 -8.63
CA GLU A 73 -9.15 -19.90 -9.45
C GLU A 73 -7.83 -19.14 -9.48
N PHE A 74 -6.72 -19.85 -9.31
CA PHE A 74 -5.37 -19.31 -9.32
C PHE A 74 -4.63 -19.77 -10.57
N ASN A 75 -3.97 -18.83 -11.25
CA ASN A 75 -2.99 -19.12 -12.28
C ASN A 75 -1.59 -18.71 -11.78
N ASN A 76 -0.67 -19.68 -11.75
CA ASN A 76 0.68 -19.55 -11.20
C ASN A 76 1.72 -19.06 -12.24
N GLY A 77 1.33 -18.20 -13.17
CA GLY A 77 2.27 -17.55 -14.09
C GLY A 77 3.19 -16.54 -13.38
N SER A 78 4.11 -15.92 -14.14
CA SER A 78 4.99 -14.85 -13.62
C SER A 78 4.21 -13.67 -13.04
N VAL A 79 3.06 -13.36 -13.65
CA VAL A 79 2.02 -12.52 -13.06
C VAL A 79 0.96 -13.47 -12.53
N LYS A 80 0.72 -13.41 -11.22
CA LYS A 80 -0.29 -14.25 -10.60
C LYS A 80 -1.67 -13.68 -10.90
N ILE A 81 -2.59 -14.57 -11.23
CA ILE A 81 -3.97 -14.20 -11.55
C ILE A 81 -4.87 -14.90 -10.57
N LEU A 82 -5.73 -14.11 -9.92
CA LEU A 82 -6.80 -14.59 -9.07
C LEU A 82 -8.13 -14.18 -9.69
N CYS A 83 -8.97 -15.18 -9.95
CA CYS A 83 -10.28 -15.00 -10.54
C CYS A 83 -11.36 -15.19 -9.47
N MET A 84 -12.24 -14.20 -9.27
CA MET A 84 -13.36 -14.28 -8.33
C MET A 84 -14.61 -13.64 -8.93
N GLY A 85 -15.59 -14.48 -9.28
CA GLY A 85 -16.83 -14.02 -9.92
C GLY A 85 -16.59 -13.32 -11.25
N ASP A 86 -16.96 -12.03 -11.32
CA ASP A 86 -16.76 -11.14 -12.47
C ASP A 86 -15.45 -10.35 -12.39
N THR A 87 -14.65 -10.50 -11.33
CA THR A 87 -13.46 -9.68 -11.11
C THR A 87 -12.19 -10.54 -11.18
N ARG A 88 -11.24 -10.09 -11.99
CA ARG A 88 -9.91 -10.70 -12.14
C ARG A 88 -8.85 -9.80 -11.52
N TYR A 89 -8.11 -10.34 -10.57
CA TYR A 89 -7.00 -9.68 -9.92
C TYR A 89 -5.69 -10.14 -10.53
N TYR A 90 -4.87 -9.19 -10.97
CA TYR A 90 -3.49 -9.41 -11.40
C TYR A 90 -2.56 -8.88 -10.32
N TYR A 91 -1.60 -9.70 -9.91
CA TYR A 91 -0.67 -9.27 -8.88
C TYR A 91 0.75 -9.83 -9.03
N THR A 92 1.70 -9.02 -8.59
CA THR A 92 3.11 -9.41 -8.41
C THR A 92 3.55 -9.01 -7.01
N ILE A 93 4.11 -9.95 -6.27
CA ILE A 93 4.67 -9.67 -4.94
C ILE A 93 5.99 -8.90 -5.12
N GLY A 94 6.22 -7.90 -4.26
CA GLY A 94 7.46 -7.13 -4.21
C GLY A 94 7.58 -5.99 -5.21
N THR A 95 6.76 -5.95 -6.26
CA THR A 95 6.77 -4.89 -7.26
C THR A 95 6.23 -3.59 -6.67
N LYS A 96 7.07 -2.55 -6.66
CA LYS A 96 6.70 -1.19 -6.29
C LYS A 96 5.87 -0.56 -7.41
N VAL A 97 4.76 0.08 -7.04
CA VAL A 97 3.93 0.84 -7.98
C VAL A 97 4.50 2.25 -8.14
N ASP A 98 5.08 2.55 -9.30
CA ASP A 98 5.64 3.88 -9.58
C ASP A 98 4.55 4.90 -9.97
N ASP A 99 3.58 4.46 -10.76
CA ASP A 99 2.43 5.25 -11.20
C ASP A 99 1.16 4.41 -11.09
N PRO A 100 0.18 4.79 -10.26
CA PRO A 100 -1.09 4.08 -10.16
C PRO A 100 -1.94 4.16 -11.43
N ALA A 101 -1.64 5.10 -12.35
CA ALA A 101 -2.26 5.18 -13.66
C ALA A 101 -1.56 4.30 -14.71
N ALA A 102 -0.38 3.74 -14.41
CA ALA A 102 0.30 2.83 -15.32
C ALA A 102 -0.56 1.59 -15.57
N THR A 103 -0.82 1.33 -16.85
CA THR A 103 -1.68 0.24 -17.30
C THR A 103 -0.94 -1.10 -17.25
N LEU A 104 -1.71 -2.20 -17.28
CA LEU A 104 -1.22 -3.59 -17.34
C LEU A 104 -0.31 -3.91 -18.55
N ASN A 105 -0.09 -2.95 -19.46
CA ASN A 105 0.75 -3.13 -20.63
C ASN A 105 2.25 -3.22 -20.28
N SER A 106 2.63 -2.86 -19.05
CA SER A 106 3.98 -2.99 -18.52
C SER A 106 4.04 -4.11 -17.47
N PRO A 107 4.28 -5.38 -17.85
CA PRO A 107 4.26 -6.54 -16.95
C PRO A 107 5.23 -6.43 -15.75
N GLY A 108 6.23 -5.54 -15.79
CA GLY A 108 7.16 -5.26 -14.70
C GLY A 108 6.69 -4.22 -13.67
N GLN A 109 5.55 -3.54 -13.88
CA GLN A 109 5.02 -2.49 -12.99
C GLN A 109 3.69 -2.88 -12.35
N ILE A 110 3.27 -4.14 -12.49
CA ILE A 110 1.97 -4.60 -12.00
C ILE A 110 2.06 -4.87 -10.50
N GLY A 111 1.53 -3.92 -9.72
CA GLY A 111 1.22 -4.07 -8.30
C GLY A 111 0.05 -5.02 -8.05
N LEU A 112 -1.12 -4.50 -7.65
CA LEU A 112 -2.36 -5.26 -7.50
C LEU A 112 -3.47 -4.58 -8.29
N VAL A 113 -3.80 -5.12 -9.47
CA VAL A 113 -4.81 -4.54 -10.36
C VAL A 113 -6.05 -5.41 -10.36
N ALA A 114 -7.19 -4.82 -10.05
CA ALA A 114 -8.50 -5.43 -10.25
C ALA A 114 -9.03 -5.04 -11.64
N ILE A 115 -9.48 -6.05 -12.39
CA ILE A 115 -10.21 -5.85 -13.64
C ILE A 115 -11.60 -6.43 -13.48
N ARG A 116 -12.61 -5.60 -13.69
CA ARG A 116 -13.98 -6.07 -13.82
C ARG A 116 -14.19 -6.59 -15.24
N LEU A 117 -14.66 -7.83 -15.35
CA LEU A 117 -14.91 -8.51 -16.60
C LEU A 117 -16.36 -8.30 -17.04
N GLY A 118 -16.53 -8.29 -18.35
CA GLY A 118 -17.80 -8.35 -19.06
C GLY A 118 -17.69 -9.36 -20.18
N THR A 119 -18.71 -10.18 -20.39
CA THR A 119 -18.87 -10.90 -21.66
C THR A 119 -19.62 -10.01 -22.64
N TYR A 120 -19.22 -10.05 -23.90
CA TYR A 120 -19.98 -9.43 -24.98
C TYR A 120 -20.94 -10.46 -25.56
N GLU A 121 -22.22 -10.13 -25.55
CA GLU A 121 -23.19 -10.81 -26.42
C GLU A 121 -23.15 -10.09 -27.76
N TYR A 122 -22.90 -10.81 -28.85
CA TYR A 122 -23.04 -10.25 -30.20
C TYR A 122 -24.48 -10.46 -30.67
N ASN A 123 -25.07 -9.40 -31.20
CA ASN A 123 -26.25 -9.50 -32.04
C ASN A 123 -25.92 -10.36 -33.28
N PRO A 124 -26.95 -10.95 -33.93
CA PRO A 124 -26.76 -11.69 -35.18
C PRO A 124 -26.13 -10.86 -36.30
N ASP A 125 -26.23 -9.53 -36.22
CA ASP A 125 -25.63 -8.56 -37.16
C ASP A 125 -24.17 -8.19 -36.80
N GLY A 126 -23.61 -8.77 -35.74
CA GLY A 126 -22.27 -8.48 -35.24
C GLY A 126 -22.15 -7.25 -34.34
N THR A 127 -23.24 -6.58 -33.97
CA THR A 127 -23.23 -5.46 -33.02
C THR A 127 -23.28 -5.94 -31.56
N LEU A 128 -22.85 -5.13 -30.59
CA LEU A 128 -22.80 -5.53 -29.17
C LEU A 128 -24.20 -5.43 -28.51
N LYS A 129 -24.73 -6.54 -27.98
CA LYS A 129 -26.08 -6.70 -27.42
C LYS A 129 -26.17 -6.55 -25.89
N GLY A 130 -25.05 -6.57 -25.16
CA GLY A 130 -25.06 -6.37 -23.71
C GLY A 130 -23.87 -7.00 -22.99
N ILE A 131 -23.82 -6.77 -21.67
CA ILE A 131 -22.77 -7.22 -20.75
C ILE A 131 -23.37 -8.23 -19.76
N ASN A 132 -22.99 -9.52 -19.83
CA ASN A 132 -23.52 -10.56 -18.94
C ASN A 132 -22.39 -11.35 -18.25
N ALA A 133 -21.62 -10.67 -17.40
CA ALA A 133 -20.43 -11.23 -16.76
C ALA A 133 -20.78 -12.36 -15.78
N SER A 134 -20.40 -13.61 -16.08
CA SER A 134 -20.66 -14.72 -15.16
C SER A 134 -19.42 -15.46 -14.68
N SER A 135 -18.27 -15.36 -15.35
CA SER A 135 -17.04 -16.02 -14.86
C SER A 135 -15.77 -15.55 -15.55
N CYS A 136 -14.67 -15.54 -14.80
CA CYS A 136 -13.34 -15.28 -15.36
C CYS A 136 -12.84 -16.33 -16.35
N SER A 137 -13.42 -17.53 -16.39
CA SER A 137 -13.04 -18.61 -17.30
C SER A 137 -13.45 -18.33 -18.75
N LEU A 138 -14.46 -17.48 -18.97
CA LEU A 138 -14.96 -17.15 -20.31
C LEU A 138 -14.18 -16.02 -20.99
N CYS A 139 -13.33 -15.29 -20.26
CA CYS A 139 -12.46 -14.29 -20.88
C CYS A 139 -10.98 -14.73 -20.92
N PRO A 140 -10.44 -15.13 -22.07
CA PRO A 140 -9.00 -15.29 -22.24
C PRO A 140 -8.19 -14.08 -21.77
N ILE A 141 -7.01 -14.30 -21.19
CA ILE A 141 -6.12 -13.23 -20.70
C ILE A 141 -5.69 -12.27 -21.82
N THR A 142 -5.65 -12.78 -23.06
CA THR A 142 -5.23 -12.05 -24.26
C THR A 142 -6.30 -11.11 -24.83
N LEU A 143 -7.57 -11.30 -24.48
CA LEU A 143 -8.66 -10.49 -25.01
C LEU A 143 -8.91 -9.27 -24.12
N GLN A 144 -8.42 -8.11 -24.54
CA GLN A 144 -8.72 -6.83 -23.87
C GLN A 144 -10.20 -6.45 -23.99
N SER A 145 -10.87 -6.96 -25.01
CA SER A 145 -12.29 -6.84 -25.30
C SER A 145 -13.16 -7.64 -24.31
N CYS A 146 -12.84 -7.67 -23.04
CA CYS A 146 -13.73 -8.19 -22.00
C CYS A 146 -13.52 -7.41 -20.69
N GLN A 147 -12.58 -6.46 -20.70
CA GLN A 147 -12.12 -5.72 -19.55
C GLN A 147 -12.92 -4.42 -19.53
N LEU A 148 -13.90 -4.33 -18.64
CA LEU A 148 -14.78 -3.17 -18.55
C LEU A 148 -14.12 -2.03 -17.79
N GLU A 149 -13.53 -2.36 -16.65
CA GLU A 149 -12.94 -1.40 -15.73
C GLU A 149 -11.64 -1.98 -15.22
N LYS A 150 -10.60 -1.14 -15.20
CA LYS A 150 -9.29 -1.48 -14.64
C LYS A 150 -9.01 -0.53 -13.51
N ARG A 151 -8.63 -1.07 -12.36
CA ARG A 151 -8.32 -0.26 -11.18
C ARG A 151 -7.11 -0.81 -10.46
N GLN A 152 -6.08 0.02 -10.34
CA GLN A 152 -4.96 -0.25 -9.44
C GLN A 152 -5.45 -0.08 -8.00
N LEU A 153 -5.24 -1.10 -7.16
CA LEU A 153 -5.64 -1.09 -5.75
C LEU A 153 -4.56 -0.53 -4.83
N LEU A 154 -3.29 -0.59 -5.25
CA LEU A 154 -2.17 0.00 -4.54
C LEU A 154 -1.97 1.47 -4.89
N SER A 155 -1.39 2.24 -3.98
CA SER A 155 -0.99 3.63 -4.27
C SER A 155 0.46 3.67 -4.77
N LYS A 156 0.89 4.84 -5.27
CA LYS A 156 2.29 5.11 -5.58
C LYS A 156 3.20 4.75 -4.40
N ASN A 157 4.36 4.16 -4.70
CA ASN A 157 5.37 3.66 -3.76
C ASN A 157 4.90 2.55 -2.81
N MET A 158 3.74 1.92 -3.08
CA MET A 158 3.31 0.72 -2.39
C MET A 158 3.69 -0.54 -3.17
N ARG A 159 3.87 -1.64 -2.45
CA ARG A 159 4.11 -2.98 -2.98
C ARG A 159 3.36 -4.01 -2.15
N LEU A 160 2.96 -5.11 -2.77
CA LEU A 160 2.46 -6.26 -2.02
C LEU A 160 3.62 -7.00 -1.35
N THR A 161 3.48 -7.29 -0.06
CA THR A 161 4.40 -8.19 0.68
C THR A 161 3.82 -9.58 0.84
N GLU A 162 2.49 -9.67 0.90
CA GLU A 162 1.76 -10.92 1.02
C GLU A 162 0.44 -10.79 0.28
N PHE A 163 0.06 -11.81 -0.48
CA PHE A 163 -1.26 -11.92 -1.06
C PHE A 163 -1.57 -13.39 -1.19
N SER A 164 -2.42 -13.89 -0.31
CA SER A 164 -2.86 -15.28 -0.34
C SER A 164 -4.34 -15.38 0.00
N LEU A 165 -4.99 -16.33 -0.65
CA LEU A 165 -6.35 -16.71 -0.39
C LEU A 165 -6.36 -18.23 -0.29
N GLY A 166 -6.72 -18.76 0.88
CA GLY A 166 -6.71 -20.19 1.17
C GLY A 166 -8.01 -20.62 1.82
N GLN A 167 -8.51 -21.79 1.44
CA GLN A 167 -9.64 -22.38 2.14
C GLN A 167 -9.18 -22.96 3.48
N VAL A 168 -9.94 -22.73 4.56
CA VAL A 168 -9.63 -23.21 5.91
C VAL A 168 -10.56 -24.35 6.30
N GLY A 169 -9.96 -25.48 6.68
CA GLY A 169 -10.70 -26.67 7.11
C GLY A 169 -11.21 -27.51 5.95
N ASP A 170 -12.39 -28.11 6.13
CA ASP A 170 -13.01 -29.00 5.12
C ASP A 170 -13.36 -28.22 3.84
N PRO A 171 -13.12 -28.79 2.64
CA PRO A 171 -13.51 -28.21 1.34
C PRO A 171 -15.01 -27.84 1.24
N ASN A 172 -15.86 -28.36 2.12
CA ASN A 172 -17.29 -28.06 2.19
C ASN A 172 -17.65 -26.90 3.13
N ASN A 173 -16.72 -26.44 3.99
CA ASN A 173 -17.03 -25.50 5.07
C ASN A 173 -17.12 -24.03 4.60
N ASN A 174 -16.81 -23.74 3.33
CA ASN A 174 -16.87 -22.40 2.74
C ASN A 174 -16.12 -21.32 3.55
N LEU A 175 -15.18 -21.72 4.41
CA LEU A 175 -14.34 -20.82 5.19
C LEU A 175 -13.08 -20.52 4.40
N TRP A 176 -12.77 -19.25 4.27
CA TRP A 176 -11.63 -18.77 3.50
C TRP A 176 -10.84 -17.80 4.35
N ASN A 177 -9.52 -17.90 4.27
CA ASN A 177 -8.57 -17.00 4.88
C ASN A 177 -7.96 -16.13 3.79
N ILE A 178 -8.01 -14.82 3.99
CA ILE A 178 -7.43 -13.80 3.11
C ILE A 178 -6.27 -13.17 3.87
N LYS A 179 -5.07 -13.26 3.31
CA LYS A 179 -3.90 -12.54 3.82
C LYS A 179 -3.48 -11.49 2.81
N VAL A 180 -3.43 -10.25 3.27
CA VAL A 180 -2.98 -9.10 2.49
C VAL A 180 -1.88 -8.39 3.27
N GLY A 181 -0.70 -8.31 2.68
CA GLY A 181 0.44 -7.56 3.17
C GLY A 181 0.79 -6.46 2.19
N ILE A 182 0.97 -5.25 2.70
CA ILE A 182 1.38 -4.08 1.91
C ILE A 182 2.57 -3.42 2.61
N ALA A 183 3.56 -3.03 1.82
CA ALA A 183 4.65 -2.18 2.25
C ALA A 183 4.65 -0.88 1.44
N TYR A 184 4.95 0.23 2.09
CA TYR A 184 5.16 1.55 1.49
C TYR A 184 6.60 1.98 1.72
N GLY A 185 7.26 2.48 0.67
CA GLY A 185 8.63 3.00 0.74
C GLY A 185 9.55 2.38 -0.31
N ASP A 186 10.78 2.87 -0.35
CA ASP A 186 11.86 2.33 -1.19
C ASP A 186 12.51 1.10 -0.57
N GLY A 187 13.12 0.24 -1.39
CA GLY A 187 13.61 -1.08 -0.96
C GLY A 187 14.62 -1.01 0.18
N ASP A 188 15.52 -0.04 0.14
CA ASP A 188 16.58 0.23 1.12
C ASP A 188 16.06 0.59 2.53
N LEU A 189 14.79 0.98 2.64
CA LEU A 189 14.14 1.27 3.92
C LEU A 189 13.65 0.03 4.65
N PHE A 190 13.81 -1.16 4.06
CA PHE A 190 13.32 -2.41 4.63
C PHE A 190 14.44 -3.34 5.05
N VAL A 191 14.15 -4.11 6.10
CA VAL A 191 14.96 -5.23 6.56
C VAL A 191 14.09 -6.47 6.72
N ASP A 192 14.69 -7.65 6.58
CA ASP A 192 14.01 -8.91 6.89
C ASP A 192 13.98 -9.19 8.40
N ASN A 193 13.50 -10.39 8.78
CA ASN A 193 13.45 -10.81 10.18
C ASN A 193 14.84 -10.94 10.84
N SER A 194 15.91 -11.10 10.04
CA SER A 194 17.29 -11.15 10.53
C SER A 194 17.96 -9.77 10.63
N GLY A 195 17.25 -8.71 10.22
CA GLY A 195 17.80 -7.35 10.15
C GLY A 195 18.64 -7.11 8.90
N THR A 196 18.63 -8.02 7.92
CA THR A 196 19.35 -7.85 6.66
C THR A 196 18.59 -6.87 5.77
N ALA A 197 19.29 -5.88 5.22
CA ALA A 197 18.70 -4.91 4.29
C ALA A 197 18.08 -5.62 3.08
N MET A 198 16.85 -5.25 2.74
CA MET A 198 16.16 -5.75 1.57
C MET A 198 16.43 -4.83 0.38
N SER A 199 16.54 -5.40 -0.81
CA SER A 199 16.54 -4.65 -2.07
C SER A 199 15.26 -4.93 -2.84
N ASP A 200 14.95 -4.11 -3.84
CA ASP A 200 13.80 -4.35 -4.72
C ASP A 200 13.86 -5.74 -5.42
N ILE A 201 15.06 -6.31 -5.58
CA ILE A 201 15.24 -7.67 -6.11
C ILE A 201 14.82 -8.72 -5.07
N ILE A 202 15.24 -8.55 -3.81
CA ILE A 202 14.89 -9.47 -2.71
C ILE A 202 13.38 -9.46 -2.46
N PHE A 203 12.73 -8.31 -2.62
CA PHE A 203 11.27 -8.20 -2.50
C PHE A 203 10.49 -9.07 -3.49
N LYS A 204 11.08 -9.42 -4.64
CA LYS A 204 10.40 -10.29 -5.63
C LYS A 204 10.31 -11.74 -5.18
N ASP A 205 11.08 -12.15 -4.16
CA ASP A 205 10.88 -13.43 -3.49
C ASP A 205 9.71 -13.31 -2.50
N PRO A 206 8.58 -14.02 -2.72
CA PRO A 206 7.43 -13.95 -1.84
C PRO A 206 7.74 -14.34 -0.40
N ALA A 207 8.66 -15.29 -0.17
CA ALA A 207 9.01 -15.71 1.18
C ALA A 207 9.66 -14.54 1.93
N LYS A 208 10.61 -13.84 1.28
CA LYS A 208 11.30 -12.68 1.85
C LYS A 208 10.42 -11.45 1.96
N ALA A 209 9.54 -11.22 0.99
CA ALA A 209 8.61 -10.09 1.01
C ALA A 209 7.73 -10.11 2.26
N THR A 210 7.25 -11.29 2.68
CA THR A 210 6.43 -11.43 3.90
C THR A 210 7.20 -11.07 5.16
N GLU A 211 8.53 -11.12 5.17
CA GLU A 211 9.36 -10.80 6.33
C GLU A 211 9.71 -9.31 6.44
N ALA A 212 9.29 -8.50 5.45
CA ALA A 212 9.66 -7.10 5.38
C ALA A 212 9.20 -6.30 6.61
N ARG A 213 10.14 -5.55 7.19
CA ARG A 213 9.94 -4.59 8.28
C ARG A 213 10.68 -3.31 7.94
N CYS A 214 10.17 -2.18 8.41
CA CYS A 214 10.89 -0.92 8.26
C CYS A 214 12.16 -0.91 9.12
N THR A 215 13.25 -0.37 8.58
CA THR A 215 14.48 -0.13 9.34
C THR A 215 14.21 0.87 10.48
N SER A 216 14.55 0.49 11.71
CA SER A 216 14.35 1.36 12.89
C SER A 216 15.48 2.35 13.11
N ASN A 217 16.68 2.06 12.57
CA ASN A 217 17.93 2.72 12.97
C ASN A 217 18.54 3.61 11.86
N GLN A 218 17.95 3.66 10.67
CA GLN A 218 18.47 4.49 9.57
C GLN A 218 17.65 5.76 9.33
N SER A 219 18.35 6.79 8.86
CA SER A 219 17.74 8.01 8.33
C SER A 219 16.86 7.65 7.14
N GLY A 220 15.55 7.54 7.36
CA GLY A 220 14.61 7.09 6.33
C GLY A 220 13.44 6.28 6.86
N GLY A 221 13.54 5.71 8.08
CA GLY A 221 12.47 4.90 8.68
C GLY A 221 11.12 5.60 8.87
N SER A 222 11.07 6.94 8.76
CA SER A 222 9.82 7.72 8.73
C SER A 222 9.07 7.64 7.39
N PHE A 223 9.73 7.20 6.33
CA PHE A 223 9.18 7.07 4.96
C PHE A 223 8.85 5.63 4.59
N CYS A 224 8.81 4.75 5.59
CA CYS A 224 8.44 3.35 5.44
C CYS A 224 7.23 3.01 6.30
N ALA A 225 6.34 2.17 5.78
CA ALA A 225 5.31 1.52 6.57
C ALA A 225 5.03 0.11 6.04
N VAL A 226 4.66 -0.81 6.94
CA VAL A 226 4.21 -2.16 6.59
C VAL A 226 2.89 -2.41 7.30
N SER A 227 1.90 -2.93 6.58
CA SER A 227 0.61 -3.37 7.10
C SER A 227 0.34 -4.79 6.66
N LYS A 228 -0.12 -5.63 7.59
CA LYS A 228 -0.54 -7.01 7.32
C LYS A 228 -1.93 -7.21 7.90
N LEU A 229 -2.79 -7.82 7.11
CA LEU A 229 -4.16 -8.13 7.50
C LEU A 229 -4.44 -9.59 7.16
N ASP A 230 -4.91 -10.32 8.16
CA ASP A 230 -5.33 -11.72 8.07
C ASP A 230 -6.81 -11.78 8.48
N THR A 231 -7.67 -12.08 7.52
CA THR A 231 -9.12 -12.10 7.71
C THR A 231 -9.67 -13.46 7.31
N THR A 232 -10.40 -14.11 8.21
CA THR A 232 -11.16 -15.34 7.89
C THR A 232 -12.62 -15.02 7.70
N LEU A 233 -13.22 -15.50 6.61
CA LEU A 233 -14.62 -15.25 6.27
C LEU A 233 -15.31 -16.50 5.74
N LYS A 234 -16.64 -16.56 5.93
CA LYS A 234 -17.48 -17.64 5.42
C LYS A 234 -18.23 -17.17 4.16
N ARG A 235 -18.12 -17.91 3.07
CA ARG A 235 -18.85 -17.62 1.81
C ARG A 235 -20.35 -17.83 2.03
N ARG A 236 -21.17 -16.87 1.56
CA ARG A 236 -22.63 -16.90 1.73
C ARG A 236 -23.32 -17.75 0.67
N ILE A 237 -22.83 -17.68 -0.57
CA ILE A 237 -23.43 -18.39 -1.71
C ILE A 237 -22.64 -19.68 -1.97
N LYS A 238 -23.34 -20.79 -2.17
CA LYS A 238 -22.72 -22.07 -2.56
C LYS A 238 -22.61 -22.15 -4.07
#